data_AF-A0A6P6J509-F1
#
_entry.id   AF-A0A6P6J509-F1
#
_cell.length_a   1.000
_cell.length_b   1.000
_cell.length_c   1.000
_cell.angle_alpha   90.00
_cell.angle_beta   90.00
_cell.angle_gamma   90.00
#
_symmetry.space_group_name_H-M   'P 1'
#
loop_
_entity.id
_entity.type
_entity.pdbx_description
1 polymer ?
#
loop_
_entity_poly.entity_id
_entity_poly.type
_entity_poly.pdbx_seq_one_letter_code
_entity_poly.pdbx_strand_id
1 'polypeptide(L)'
;MSADKHSLIKLRDQLIKGYESEEDCGRGKRKRKALCISSDDEEPAEKDIIKKKPEKRPSLLSNLLEKRKEQLIGSTAVQECTNCCALKEKIKQLEEDNRRVVLHLDTINELKSMVCALKGDLEERSAPSKHQKPAIFAHPHSSQDNQVEPLEDDVTIADGVTVNKIQLMRCNHQRPSKLVCDLLGVMFTMEELSTQSLTGLKGGASESVKPSLNKKHVNAIFEYTLKKFPSSNINELRVAARNKLNNASKLFKKG
;
A
#
# COMPACT_ATOMS: atom_id res chain seq x y z
N MET A 1 -2.66 27.66 -41.36
CA MET A 1 -3.71 28.46 -40.71
C MET A 1 -3.34 28.64 -39.24
N SER A 2 -3.43 29.84 -38.69
CA SER A 2 -3.07 30.09 -37.28
C SER A 2 -4.29 29.87 -36.39
N ALA A 3 -4.23 28.90 -35.47
CA ALA A 3 -5.29 28.71 -34.49
C ALA A 3 -5.21 29.83 -33.43
N ASP A 4 -6.30 30.60 -33.30
CA ASP A 4 -6.32 31.75 -32.40
C ASP A 4 -6.12 31.32 -30.94
N LYS A 5 -5.11 31.90 -30.28
CA LYS A 5 -4.79 31.66 -28.87
C LYS A 5 -5.97 32.00 -27.96
N HIS A 6 -6.83 32.94 -28.36
CA HIS A 6 -8.02 33.32 -27.61
C HIS A 6 -9.05 32.17 -27.52
N SER A 7 -9.19 31.38 -28.58
CA SER A 7 -10.08 30.20 -28.59
C SER A 7 -9.58 29.09 -27.66
N LEU A 8 -8.26 28.87 -27.57
CA LEU A 8 -7.68 27.86 -26.66
C LEU A 8 -7.87 28.23 -25.18
N ILE A 9 -7.81 29.52 -24.84
CA ILE A 9 -8.11 30.01 -23.47
C ILE A 9 -9.61 29.80 -23.17
N LYS A 10 -10.49 30.17 -24.10
CA LYS A 10 -11.94 29.99 -23.95
C LYS A 10 -12.32 28.51 -23.77
N LEU A 11 -11.67 27.59 -24.49
CA LEU A 11 -11.86 26.15 -24.36
C LEU A 11 -11.40 25.63 -22.98
N ARG A 12 -10.24 26.10 -22.50
CA ARG A 12 -9.73 25.79 -21.15
C ARG A 12 -10.72 26.23 -20.06
N ASP A 13 -11.24 27.45 -20.14
CA ASP A 13 -12.08 28.00 -19.08
C ASP A 13 -13.49 27.37 -19.07
N GLN A 14 -13.98 26.90 -20.23
CA GLN A 14 -15.16 26.02 -20.30
C GLN A 14 -14.89 24.64 -19.66
N LEU A 15 -13.71 24.06 -19.88
CA LEU A 15 -13.31 22.79 -19.25
C LEU A 15 -13.21 22.90 -17.72
N ILE A 16 -12.84 24.07 -17.19
CA ILE A 16 -12.77 24.34 -15.75
C ILE A 16 -14.18 24.51 -15.16
N LYS A 17 -15.10 25.20 -15.85
CA LYS A 17 -16.49 25.37 -15.37
C LYS A 17 -17.31 24.07 -15.38
N GLY A 18 -16.94 23.08 -16.19
CA GLY A 18 -17.55 21.75 -16.16
C GLY A 18 -17.21 20.90 -14.93
N TYR A 19 -16.42 21.41 -13.97
CA TYR A 19 -15.93 20.65 -12.82
C TYR A 19 -16.60 20.98 -11.48
N GLU A 20 -17.58 21.89 -11.44
CA GLU A 20 -18.22 22.38 -10.20
C GLU A 20 -19.63 21.79 -9.93
N SER A 21 -20.08 20.82 -10.74
CA SER A 21 -21.34 20.11 -10.52
C SER A 21 -21.17 18.59 -10.65
N GLU A 22 -21.06 17.88 -9.52
CA GLU A 22 -22.08 16.90 -9.08
C GLU A 22 -21.75 16.24 -7.71
N GLU A 23 -22.72 16.37 -6.81
CA GLU A 23 -23.17 15.49 -5.70
C GLU A 23 -22.22 15.02 -4.55
N ASP A 24 -22.61 15.35 -3.30
CA ASP A 24 -21.98 14.93 -2.04
C ASP A 24 -22.55 13.59 -1.52
N CYS A 25 -21.84 12.48 -1.77
CA CYS A 25 -22.21 11.16 -1.23
C CYS A 25 -21.77 10.94 0.25
N GLY A 26 -22.45 11.61 1.18
CA GLY A 26 -22.90 11.05 2.48
C GLY A 26 -21.85 10.43 3.43
N ARG A 27 -21.44 11.17 4.47
CA ARG A 27 -20.48 10.71 5.48
C ARG A 27 -21.11 9.86 6.61
N GLY A 28 -20.64 8.60 6.78
CA GLY A 28 -20.99 7.76 7.92
C GLY A 28 -20.00 7.81 9.09
N LYS A 29 -20.22 8.66 10.12
CA LYS A 29 -19.51 8.60 11.41
C LYS A 29 -20.45 8.80 12.60
N ARG A 30 -20.60 7.78 13.46
CA ARG A 30 -21.43 7.83 14.67
C ARG A 30 -20.83 8.79 15.70
N LYS A 31 -21.58 9.83 16.09
CA LYS A 31 -21.21 10.79 17.13
C LYS A 31 -21.86 10.36 18.46
N ARG A 32 -21.08 9.92 19.46
CA ARG A 32 -21.60 9.68 20.82
C ARG A 32 -21.89 11.05 21.43
N LYS A 33 -23.15 11.31 21.83
CA LYS A 33 -23.52 12.51 22.59
C LYS A 33 -23.54 12.15 24.08
N ALA A 34 -22.63 12.71 24.86
CA ALA A 34 -22.79 12.76 26.31
C ALA A 34 -23.85 13.82 26.64
N LEU A 35 -24.64 13.60 27.69
CA LEU A 35 -25.56 14.58 28.22
C LEU A 35 -25.53 14.50 29.74
N CYS A 36 -24.98 15.53 30.38
CA CYS A 36 -25.01 15.72 31.82
C CYS A 36 -25.59 17.11 32.05
N ILE A 37 -26.78 17.19 32.63
CA ILE A 37 -27.34 18.38 33.28
C ILE A 37 -28.06 17.88 34.54
N SER A 38 -27.97 18.65 35.61
CA SER A 38 -28.49 18.37 36.95
C SER A 38 -29.32 19.54 37.45
N SER A 39 -30.32 19.25 38.29
CA SER A 39 -31.02 20.17 39.19
C SER A 39 -31.86 21.31 38.58
N ASP A 40 -33.00 21.71 39.14
CA ASP A 40 -34.03 21.01 39.95
C ASP A 40 -35.39 21.66 39.50
N ASP A 41 -36.53 21.86 40.20
CA ASP A 41 -36.99 21.72 41.58
C ASP A 41 -38.56 21.73 41.57
N GLU A 42 -39.22 22.03 42.70
CA GLU A 42 -40.67 22.27 42.92
C GLU A 42 -41.62 21.04 43.00
N GLU A 43 -42.37 20.97 44.12
CA GLU A 43 -43.44 20.02 44.43
C GLU A 43 -44.84 20.73 44.27
N PRO A 44 -46.03 20.36 44.83
CA PRO A 44 -46.29 19.40 45.91
C PRO A 44 -47.50 18.43 45.81
N ALA A 45 -47.41 17.37 46.65
CA ALA A 45 -48.51 16.61 47.30
C ALA A 45 -49.61 15.91 46.43
N GLU A 46 -50.30 14.83 46.83
CA GLU A 46 -50.72 14.36 48.17
C GLU A 46 -50.83 12.81 48.33
N LYS A 47 -50.62 12.35 49.59
CA LYS A 47 -51.33 11.27 50.34
C LYS A 47 -51.24 9.77 49.98
N ASP A 48 -50.62 9.06 50.93
CA ASP A 48 -51.08 7.84 51.64
C ASP A 48 -51.08 6.40 51.05
N ILE A 49 -50.05 5.67 51.48
CA ILE A 49 -50.08 4.34 52.14
C ILE A 49 -51.01 3.24 51.57
N ILE A 50 -50.39 2.18 51.02
CA ILE A 50 -50.54 0.79 51.49
C ILE A 50 -49.32 -0.05 51.07
N LYS A 51 -48.70 -0.76 52.02
CA LYS A 51 -47.59 -1.69 51.74
C LYS A 51 -48.13 -3.07 51.33
N LYS A 52 -48.09 -3.41 50.04
CA LYS A 52 -48.18 -4.80 49.56
C LYS A 52 -46.90 -5.19 48.83
N LYS A 53 -46.30 -6.34 49.23
CA LYS A 53 -45.24 -7.00 48.45
C LYS A 53 -45.83 -7.44 47.10
N PRO A 54 -45.28 -7.04 45.94
CA PRO A 54 -45.55 -7.74 44.70
C PRO A 54 -44.77 -9.06 44.69
N GLU A 55 -45.43 -10.15 44.34
CA GLU A 55 -44.77 -11.43 44.07
C GLU A 55 -43.85 -11.30 42.85
N LYS A 56 -42.74 -12.05 42.84
CA LYS A 56 -41.85 -12.16 41.68
C LYS A 56 -42.48 -13.00 40.57
N ARG A 57 -43.50 -12.47 39.89
CA ARG A 57 -43.87 -12.98 38.55
C ARG A 57 -42.71 -12.70 37.60
N PRO A 58 -42.15 -13.69 36.87
CA PRO A 58 -41.17 -13.43 35.82
C PRO A 58 -41.81 -12.51 34.78
N SER A 59 -41.14 -11.41 34.46
CA SER A 59 -41.67 -10.43 33.51
C SER A 59 -41.68 -11.02 32.10
N LEU A 60 -42.57 -10.54 31.22
CA LEU A 60 -42.55 -10.97 29.83
C LEU A 60 -41.18 -10.72 29.15
N LEU A 61 -40.41 -9.75 29.66
CA LEU A 61 -39.03 -9.50 29.26
C LEU A 61 -38.05 -10.63 29.63
N SER A 62 -38.19 -11.31 30.79
CA SER A 62 -37.30 -12.45 31.10
C SER A 62 -37.55 -13.61 30.13
N ASN A 63 -38.82 -13.96 29.90
CA ASN A 63 -39.21 -14.99 28.93
C ASN A 63 -38.80 -14.63 27.49
N LEU A 64 -38.84 -13.34 27.11
CA LEU A 64 -38.32 -12.88 25.81
C LEU A 64 -36.79 -12.95 25.73
N LEU A 65 -36.08 -12.62 26.81
CA LEU A 65 -34.62 -12.69 26.87
C LEU A 65 -34.12 -14.13 26.85
N GLU A 66 -34.84 -15.07 27.46
CA GLU A 66 -34.52 -16.49 27.39
C GLU A 66 -34.82 -17.08 26.03
N LYS A 67 -35.99 -16.82 25.43
CA LYS A 67 -36.25 -17.21 24.02
C LYS A 67 -35.24 -16.59 23.04
N ARG A 68 -34.79 -15.35 23.27
CA ARG A 68 -33.75 -14.71 22.46
C ARG A 68 -32.36 -15.32 22.72
N LYS A 69 -32.05 -15.80 23.92
CA LYS A 69 -30.83 -16.58 24.21
C LYS A 69 -30.88 -17.94 23.53
N GLU A 70 -31.98 -18.68 23.62
CA GLU A 70 -32.18 -19.98 22.96
C GLU A 70 -32.01 -19.85 21.44
N GLN A 71 -32.64 -18.84 20.83
CA GLN A 71 -32.49 -18.54 19.40
C GLN A 71 -31.05 -18.13 19.03
N LEU A 72 -30.32 -17.45 19.92
CA LEU A 72 -28.91 -17.09 19.71
C LEU A 72 -27.98 -18.31 19.85
N ILE A 73 -28.23 -19.18 20.83
CA ILE A 73 -27.46 -20.43 21.07
C ILE A 73 -27.65 -21.39 19.90
N GLY A 74 -28.89 -21.58 19.43
CA GLY A 74 -29.18 -22.35 18.21
C GLY A 74 -28.53 -21.78 16.94
N SER A 75 -28.19 -20.48 16.92
CA SER A 75 -27.44 -19.84 15.84
C SER A 75 -25.92 -19.93 15.98
N THR A 76 -25.40 -20.49 17.08
CA THR A 76 -23.95 -20.67 17.31
C THR A 76 -23.42 -22.07 16.98
N ALA A 77 -24.28 -22.98 16.52
CA ALA A 77 -23.82 -24.12 15.73
C ALA A 77 -23.19 -23.58 14.43
N VAL A 78 -21.87 -23.67 14.32
CA VAL A 78 -21.14 -23.03 13.22
C VAL A 78 -21.42 -23.76 11.91
N GLN A 79 -22.37 -23.23 11.14
CA GLN A 79 -22.51 -23.56 9.72
C GLN A 79 -21.27 -23.02 8.99
N GLU A 80 -20.19 -23.80 8.96
CA GLU A 80 -19.03 -23.45 8.13
C GLU A 80 -19.49 -23.45 6.68
N CYS A 81 -19.60 -22.25 6.10
CA CYS A 81 -19.83 -22.10 4.67
C CYS A 81 -18.72 -22.86 3.93
N THR A 82 -19.06 -23.62 2.89
CA THR A 82 -18.11 -24.43 2.12
C THR A 82 -16.93 -23.59 1.61
N ASN A 83 -17.18 -22.32 1.26
CA ASN A 83 -16.15 -21.35 0.90
C ASN A 83 -15.18 -21.05 2.05
N CYS A 84 -15.64 -21.01 3.31
CA CYS A 84 -14.78 -20.82 4.48
C CYS A 84 -13.91 -22.05 4.74
N CYS A 85 -14.44 -23.27 4.58
CA CYS A 85 -13.65 -24.50 4.66
C CYS A 85 -12.53 -24.52 3.61
N ALA A 86 -12.90 -24.30 2.34
CA ALA A 86 -11.96 -24.27 1.22
C ALA A 86 -10.91 -23.15 1.34
N LEU A 87 -11.27 -22.00 1.92
CA LEU A 87 -10.30 -20.92 2.19
C LEU A 87 -9.34 -21.27 3.34
N LYS A 88 -9.79 -21.92 4.42
CA LYS A 88 -8.90 -22.42 5.49
C LYS A 88 -7.92 -23.45 4.96
N GLU A 89 -8.42 -24.42 4.19
CA GLU A 89 -7.59 -25.46 3.56
C GLU A 89 -6.56 -24.86 2.61
N LYS A 90 -6.97 -23.88 1.78
CA LYS A 90 -6.06 -23.17 0.87
C LYS A 90 -5.02 -22.30 1.59
N ILE A 91 -5.35 -21.74 2.76
CA ILE A 91 -4.38 -21.04 3.62
C ILE A 91 -3.34 -22.05 4.12
N LYS A 92 -3.75 -23.19 4.70
CA LYS A 92 -2.84 -24.24 5.16
C LYS A 92 -1.94 -24.77 4.04
N GLN A 93 -2.49 -25.00 2.85
CA GLN A 93 -1.70 -25.42 1.68
C GLN A 93 -0.65 -24.37 1.31
N LEU A 94 -1.00 -23.08 1.30
CA LEU A 94 -0.04 -22.00 1.02
C LEU A 94 1.02 -21.84 2.12
N GLU A 95 0.71 -22.13 3.38
CA GLU A 95 1.69 -22.17 4.47
C GLU A 95 2.67 -23.34 4.31
N GLU A 96 2.19 -24.53 3.95
CA GLU A 96 3.02 -25.69 3.64
C GLU A 96 3.87 -25.48 2.37
N ASP A 97 3.32 -24.83 1.34
CA ASP A 97 4.03 -24.49 0.10
C ASP A 97 5.13 -23.46 0.35
N ASN A 98 4.84 -22.40 1.10
CA ASN A 98 5.84 -21.42 1.52
C ASN A 98 6.96 -22.08 2.34
N ARG A 99 6.64 -23.04 3.23
CA ARG A 99 7.64 -23.79 4.00
C ARG A 99 8.56 -24.61 3.10
N ARG A 100 8.05 -25.24 2.03
CA ARG A 100 8.88 -25.94 1.04
C ARG A 100 9.75 -24.96 0.23
N VAL A 101 9.22 -23.80 -0.15
CA VAL A 101 9.98 -22.75 -0.86
C VAL A 101 11.13 -22.19 -0.01
N VAL A 102 10.95 -22.03 1.31
CA VAL A 102 12.04 -21.63 2.22
C VAL A 102 13.14 -22.68 2.25
N LEU A 103 12.81 -23.97 2.43
CA LEU A 103 13.79 -25.07 2.40
C LEU A 103 14.54 -25.17 1.06
N HIS A 104 13.86 -24.87 -0.05
CA HIS A 104 14.51 -24.79 -1.37
C HIS A 104 15.45 -23.58 -1.48
N LEU A 105 15.12 -22.44 -0.86
CA LEU A 105 15.99 -21.27 -0.83
C LEU A 105 17.26 -21.54 -0.01
N ASP A 106 17.13 -22.25 1.12
CA ASP A 106 18.27 -22.62 1.96
C ASP A 106 19.24 -23.55 1.21
N THR A 107 18.73 -24.60 0.56
CA THR A 107 19.59 -25.49 -0.26
C THR A 107 20.20 -24.80 -1.49
N ILE A 108 19.51 -23.82 -2.09
CA ILE A 108 20.08 -22.97 -3.15
C ILE A 108 21.22 -22.08 -2.60
N ASN A 109 21.12 -21.58 -1.37
CA ASN A 109 22.19 -20.81 -0.72
C ASN A 109 23.40 -21.69 -0.38
N GLU A 110 23.19 -22.92 0.09
CA GLU A 110 24.25 -23.91 0.32
C GLU A 110 24.98 -24.27 -1.00
N LEU A 111 24.21 -24.57 -2.06
CA LEU A 111 24.75 -24.82 -3.40
C LEU A 111 25.55 -23.62 -3.93
N LYS A 112 25.04 -22.39 -3.76
CA LYS A 112 25.75 -21.16 -4.12
C LYS A 112 27.07 -21.02 -3.36
N SER A 113 27.08 -21.33 -2.06
CA SER A 113 28.30 -21.30 -1.23
C SER A 113 29.35 -22.30 -1.73
N MET A 114 28.95 -23.54 -2.02
CA MET A 114 29.83 -24.57 -2.58
C MET A 114 30.38 -24.20 -3.97
N VAL A 115 29.54 -23.60 -4.83
CA VAL A 115 29.98 -23.10 -6.16
C VAL A 115 30.98 -21.95 -6.02
N CYS A 116 30.80 -21.04 -5.06
CA CYS A 116 31.77 -19.98 -4.78
C CYS A 116 33.12 -20.54 -4.31
N ALA A 117 33.14 -21.55 -3.44
CA ALA A 117 34.37 -22.20 -2.99
C ALA A 117 35.10 -22.89 -4.16
N LEU A 118 34.41 -23.73 -4.92
CA LEU A 118 34.96 -24.43 -6.10
C LEU A 118 35.46 -23.46 -7.18
N LYS A 119 34.86 -22.28 -7.31
CA LYS A 119 35.34 -21.23 -8.21
C LYS A 119 36.66 -20.62 -7.71
N GLY A 120 36.80 -20.37 -6.42
CA GLY A 120 38.04 -19.90 -5.81
C GLY A 120 39.22 -20.88 -6.03
N ASP A 121 38.98 -22.18 -5.79
CA ASP A 121 39.98 -23.24 -5.99
C ASP A 121 40.45 -23.36 -7.46
N LEU A 122 39.62 -22.96 -8.42
CA LEU A 122 39.93 -22.92 -9.85
C LEU A 122 40.73 -21.66 -10.23
N GLU A 123 40.39 -20.49 -9.69
CA GLU A 123 41.08 -19.24 -9.98
C GLU A 123 42.48 -19.19 -9.33
N GLU A 124 42.66 -19.70 -8.11
CA GLU A 124 43.97 -19.73 -7.43
C GLU A 124 45.00 -20.61 -8.18
N ARG A 125 44.55 -21.67 -8.84
CA ARG A 125 45.41 -22.55 -9.67
C ARG A 125 45.84 -21.94 -11.01
N SER A 126 45.38 -20.74 -11.37
CA SER A 126 45.68 -20.09 -12.65
C SER A 126 46.90 -19.15 -12.66
N ALA A 127 47.52 -18.91 -11.50
CA ALA A 127 48.61 -17.94 -11.33
C ALA A 127 49.89 -18.30 -12.15
N PRO A 128 50.34 -17.46 -13.11
CA PRO A 128 51.56 -17.73 -13.88
C PRO A 128 52.84 -17.60 -13.04
N SER A 129 53.85 -18.43 -13.34
CA SER A 129 55.13 -18.44 -12.63
C SER A 129 55.96 -17.17 -12.89
N LYS A 130 56.76 -16.78 -11.89
CA LYS A 130 57.57 -15.55 -11.85
C LYS A 130 58.75 -15.62 -12.83
N HIS A 131 59.00 -14.54 -13.58
CA HIS A 131 60.29 -14.19 -14.19
C HIS A 131 60.59 -12.70 -13.95
N GLN A 132 61.85 -12.27 -14.08
CA GLN A 132 62.36 -11.03 -13.44
C GLN A 132 62.74 -9.90 -14.41
N LYS A 133 62.18 -8.69 -14.18
CA LYS A 133 62.79 -7.32 -14.30
C LYS A 133 63.45 -6.87 -15.64
N PRO A 134 63.79 -5.55 -15.82
CA PRO A 134 63.36 -4.33 -15.12
C PRO A 134 63.01 -3.09 -16.02
N ALA A 135 62.08 -2.23 -15.53
CA ALA A 135 62.01 -0.76 -15.76
C ALA A 135 61.86 -0.24 -17.23
N ILE A 136 61.63 1.05 -17.55
CA ILE A 136 61.59 2.33 -16.80
C ILE A 136 60.37 3.18 -17.27
N PHE A 137 59.98 4.18 -16.46
CA PHE A 137 59.15 5.39 -16.71
C PHE A 137 57.76 5.43 -16.06
N ALA A 138 57.28 6.65 -15.81
CA ALA A 138 56.48 6.97 -14.63
C ALA A 138 55.40 8.05 -14.84
N HIS A 139 54.25 7.85 -14.18
CA HIS A 139 53.30 8.85 -13.66
C HIS A 139 52.59 9.82 -14.66
N PRO A 140 51.48 10.48 -14.24
CA PRO A 140 50.37 9.96 -13.44
C PRO A 140 48.96 10.42 -13.96
N HIS A 141 47.90 9.99 -13.24
CA HIS A 141 46.54 10.57 -13.21
C HIS A 141 45.76 10.77 -14.53
N SER A 142 44.70 9.95 -14.69
CA SER A 142 43.38 10.46 -15.07
C SER A 142 42.31 9.68 -14.33
N SER A 143 41.30 10.36 -13.78
CA SER A 143 40.28 9.76 -12.93
C SER A 143 39.21 9.07 -13.77
N GLN A 144 39.32 7.76 -13.98
CA GLN A 144 38.21 6.98 -14.53
C GLN A 144 37.10 6.82 -13.49
N ASP A 145 36.10 7.68 -13.66
CA ASP A 145 34.69 7.53 -13.33
C ASP A 145 34.26 6.21 -12.68
N ASN A 146 33.57 6.30 -11.53
CA ASN A 146 32.95 5.17 -10.87
C ASN A 146 31.70 4.74 -11.64
N GLN A 147 31.90 4.02 -12.75
CA GLN A 147 30.85 3.19 -13.31
C GLN A 147 30.56 2.06 -12.31
N VAL A 148 29.56 2.31 -11.45
CA VAL A 148 28.89 1.25 -10.68
C VAL A 148 28.29 0.30 -11.72
N GLU A 149 28.89 -0.88 -11.86
CA GLU A 149 28.34 -1.91 -12.73
C GLU A 149 26.88 -2.17 -12.34
N PRO A 150 25.95 -2.27 -13.31
CA PRO A 150 24.58 -2.64 -13.01
C PRO A 150 24.56 -3.99 -12.30
N LEU A 151 24.16 -4.00 -11.02
CA LEU A 151 23.89 -5.22 -10.29
C LEU A 151 22.97 -6.09 -11.17
N GLU A 152 23.40 -7.31 -11.49
CA GLU A 152 22.87 -8.14 -12.61
C GLU A 152 21.37 -8.50 -12.50
N ASP A 153 20.73 -8.10 -11.40
CA ASP A 153 19.30 -8.23 -11.10
C ASP A 153 18.51 -6.91 -11.24
N ASP A 154 18.99 -5.88 -11.94
CA ASP A 154 18.20 -4.66 -12.20
C ASP A 154 17.52 -4.65 -13.59
N VAL A 155 16.25 -4.23 -13.64
CA VAL A 155 15.40 -4.28 -14.85
C VAL A 155 14.86 -2.89 -15.21
N THR A 156 15.16 -2.41 -16.42
CA THR A 156 14.60 -1.17 -16.96
C THR A 156 13.10 -1.29 -17.20
N ILE A 157 12.30 -0.43 -16.57
CA ILE A 157 10.83 -0.43 -16.73
C ILE A 157 10.35 0.51 -17.87
N ALA A 158 10.95 1.70 -17.98
CA ALA A 158 10.80 2.70 -19.05
C ALA A 158 11.89 3.78 -18.90
N ASP A 159 12.19 4.55 -19.95
CA ASP A 159 13.08 5.73 -19.94
C ASP A 159 14.45 5.59 -19.23
N GLY A 160 15.04 4.39 -19.20
CA GLY A 160 16.27 4.13 -18.45
C GLY A 160 16.11 4.32 -16.93
N VAL A 161 14.90 4.08 -16.41
CA VAL A 161 14.63 3.91 -14.98
C VAL A 161 14.61 2.42 -14.69
N THR A 162 15.53 1.95 -13.84
CA THR A 162 15.61 0.56 -13.41
C THR A 162 14.82 0.31 -12.13
N VAL A 163 14.46 -0.96 -11.91
CA VAL A 163 13.89 -1.50 -10.68
C VAL A 163 14.47 -2.88 -10.46
N ASN A 164 14.85 -3.20 -9.22
CA ASN A 164 15.34 -4.53 -8.89
C ASN A 164 14.32 -5.63 -9.24
N LYS A 165 14.76 -6.61 -10.03
CA LYS A 165 14.03 -7.75 -10.58
C LYS A 165 13.29 -8.56 -9.52
N ILE A 166 13.88 -8.79 -8.36
CA ILE A 166 13.24 -9.56 -7.28
C ILE A 166 12.12 -8.74 -6.63
N GLN A 167 12.31 -7.43 -6.44
CA GLN A 167 11.26 -6.53 -5.96
C GLN A 167 10.14 -6.36 -7.00
N LEU A 168 10.49 -6.19 -8.28
CA LEU A 168 9.57 -6.10 -9.40
C LEU A 168 8.71 -7.36 -9.54
N MET A 169 9.30 -8.55 -9.44
CA MET A 169 8.58 -9.83 -9.49
C MET A 169 7.60 -10.01 -8.33
N ARG A 170 7.84 -9.38 -7.17
CA ARG A 170 6.96 -9.43 -5.99
C ARG A 170 5.80 -8.41 -6.04
N CYS A 171 5.78 -7.48 -6.99
CA CYS A 171 4.67 -6.54 -7.17
C CYS A 171 3.39 -7.24 -7.68
N ASN A 172 2.21 -6.66 -7.43
CA ASN A 172 0.95 -7.25 -7.89
C ASN A 172 0.75 -7.11 -9.42
N HIS A 173 1.12 -8.17 -10.15
CA HIS A 173 0.96 -8.24 -11.61
C HIS A 173 -0.46 -8.58 -12.10
N GLN A 174 -1.48 -8.51 -11.23
CA GLN A 174 -2.88 -8.85 -11.56
C GLN A 174 -3.80 -7.64 -11.68
N ARG A 175 -3.49 -6.50 -11.03
CA ARG A 175 -4.37 -5.31 -11.02
C ARG A 175 -3.55 -4.03 -11.22
N PRO A 176 -3.87 -3.16 -12.21
CA PRO A 176 -3.08 -1.97 -12.54
C PRO A 176 -2.88 -1.02 -11.35
N SER A 177 -3.95 -0.77 -10.60
CA SER A 177 -3.93 0.09 -9.40
C SER A 177 -3.11 -0.49 -8.25
N LYS A 178 -2.94 -1.81 -8.18
CA LYS A 178 -2.06 -2.46 -7.20
C LYS A 178 -0.60 -2.42 -7.67
N LEU A 179 -0.33 -2.74 -8.93
CA LEU A 179 1.02 -2.62 -9.52
C LEU A 179 1.62 -1.22 -9.28
N VAL A 180 0.84 -0.16 -9.54
CA VAL A 180 1.26 1.23 -9.23
C VAL A 180 1.52 1.45 -7.74
N CYS A 181 0.67 0.94 -6.85
CA CYS A 181 0.86 1.09 -5.41
C CYS A 181 2.07 0.33 -4.87
N ASP A 182 2.45 -0.78 -5.51
CA ASP A 182 3.58 -1.61 -5.12
C ASP A 182 4.89 -1.04 -5.68
N LEU A 183 4.93 -0.69 -6.97
CA LEU A 183 6.07 0.01 -7.60
C LEU A 183 6.39 1.33 -6.90
N LEU A 184 5.38 2.12 -6.50
CA LEU A 184 5.60 3.32 -5.68
C LEU A 184 6.23 3.01 -4.32
N GLY A 185 5.98 1.83 -3.74
CA GLY A 185 6.62 1.38 -2.49
C GLY A 185 7.98 0.71 -2.67
N VAL A 186 8.38 0.43 -3.91
CA VAL A 186 9.69 -0.10 -4.27
C VAL A 186 10.64 1.04 -4.67
N MET A 187 10.13 2.01 -5.43
CA MET A 187 10.94 3.08 -6.04
C MET A 187 11.03 4.38 -5.23
N PHE A 188 10.30 4.48 -4.11
CA PHE A 188 10.33 5.64 -3.22
C PHE A 188 10.24 5.20 -1.75
N THR A 189 10.95 5.92 -0.90
CA THR A 189 10.94 5.70 0.56
C THR A 189 9.58 6.07 1.18
N MET A 190 9.29 5.53 2.36
CA MET A 190 8.08 5.90 3.11
C MET A 190 8.07 7.39 3.54
N GLU A 191 9.25 8.01 3.69
CA GLU A 191 9.38 9.45 3.90
C GLU A 191 8.92 10.22 2.66
N GLU A 192 9.46 9.93 1.47
CA GLU A 192 9.04 10.60 0.23
C GLU A 192 7.55 10.41 -0.04
N LEU A 193 7.02 9.19 0.12
CA LEU A 193 5.61 8.88 -0.08
C LEU A 193 4.68 9.63 0.90
N SER A 194 5.17 10.03 2.07
CA SER A 194 4.39 10.73 3.09
C SER A 194 4.58 12.26 3.08
N THR A 195 5.74 12.75 2.64
CA THR A 195 6.07 14.19 2.58
C THR A 195 5.71 14.81 1.23
N GLN A 196 5.91 14.08 0.12
CA GLN A 196 5.76 14.62 -1.24
C GLN A 196 4.34 14.39 -1.81
N SER A 197 4.14 14.80 -3.06
CA SER A 197 2.87 14.74 -3.80
C SER A 197 3.08 14.35 -5.27
N LEU A 198 2.00 14.00 -5.98
CA LEU A 198 2.08 13.57 -7.39
C LEU A 198 2.32 14.73 -8.39
N THR A 199 2.13 15.99 -7.98
CA THR A 199 2.16 17.16 -8.89
C THR A 199 2.94 18.36 -8.38
N GLY A 200 3.21 18.47 -7.09
CA GLY A 200 3.81 19.67 -6.47
C GLY A 200 2.85 20.84 -6.27
N LEU A 201 1.54 20.65 -6.47
CA LEU A 201 0.52 21.71 -6.40
C LEU A 201 -0.22 21.70 -5.05
N LYS A 202 -0.63 22.89 -4.60
CA LYS A 202 -1.52 23.02 -3.42
C LYS A 202 -2.87 22.35 -3.71
N GLY A 203 -3.23 21.34 -2.92
CA GLY A 203 -4.58 20.78 -2.95
C GLY A 203 -5.57 21.73 -2.27
N GLY A 204 -6.80 21.84 -2.78
CA GLY A 204 -7.80 22.79 -2.25
C GLY A 204 -8.15 22.63 -0.76
N ALA A 205 -7.91 21.45 -0.19
CA ALA A 205 -8.08 21.15 1.24
C ALA A 205 -6.74 20.94 1.99
N SER A 206 -5.65 21.54 1.49
CA SER A 206 -4.31 21.40 2.07
C SER A 206 -3.71 22.78 2.37
N GLU A 207 -3.29 23.00 3.62
CA GLU A 207 -2.74 24.28 4.08
C GLU A 207 -1.36 24.54 3.48
N SER A 208 -0.50 23.52 3.45
CA SER A 208 0.86 23.56 2.92
C SER A 208 0.97 23.05 1.48
N VAL A 209 2.00 23.53 0.76
CA VAL A 209 2.40 22.98 -0.54
C VAL A 209 3.40 21.85 -0.29
N LYS A 210 3.14 20.68 -0.83
CA LYS A 210 4.08 19.55 -0.84
C LYS A 210 4.94 19.60 -2.12
N PRO A 211 6.23 19.23 -2.07
CA PRO A 211 7.02 19.04 -3.29
C PRO A 211 6.44 17.92 -4.18
N SER A 212 6.91 17.86 -5.44
CA SER A 212 6.57 16.79 -6.38
C SER A 212 7.53 15.62 -6.23
N LEU A 213 7.00 14.39 -6.25
CA LEU A 213 7.79 13.20 -6.55
C LEU A 213 8.57 13.38 -7.87
N ASN A 214 9.66 12.61 -8.01
CA ASN A 214 10.45 12.54 -9.24
C ASN A 214 9.55 12.11 -10.42
N LYS A 215 9.29 13.07 -11.31
CA LYS A 215 8.36 12.94 -12.43
C LYS A 215 8.80 11.86 -13.43
N LYS A 216 10.12 11.66 -13.63
CA LYS A 216 10.65 10.60 -14.50
C LYS A 216 10.26 9.22 -13.96
N HIS A 217 10.46 8.99 -12.66
CA HIS A 217 10.13 7.73 -12.02
C HIS A 217 8.61 7.49 -11.98
N VAL A 218 7.82 8.52 -11.68
CA VAL A 218 6.35 8.45 -11.70
C VAL A 218 5.80 8.14 -13.10
N ASN A 219 6.33 8.77 -14.15
CA ASN A 219 5.93 8.48 -15.53
C ASN A 219 6.31 7.05 -15.92
N ALA A 220 7.55 6.61 -15.62
CA ALA A 220 8.01 5.25 -15.91
C ALA A 220 7.14 4.17 -15.26
N ILE A 221 6.67 4.38 -14.01
CA ILE A 221 5.70 3.51 -13.34
C ILE A 221 4.38 3.43 -14.12
N PHE A 222 3.84 4.58 -14.57
CA PHE A 222 2.59 4.61 -15.33
C PHE A 222 2.73 3.98 -16.71
N GLU A 223 3.80 4.26 -17.43
CA GLU A 223 4.07 3.71 -18.77
C GLU A 223 4.29 2.19 -18.73
N TYR A 224 5.08 1.69 -17.77
CA TYR A 224 5.23 0.25 -17.53
C TYR A 224 3.88 -0.41 -17.20
N THR A 225 3.05 0.25 -16.38
CA THR A 225 1.71 -0.25 -16.03
C THR A 225 0.78 -0.27 -17.24
N LEU A 226 0.75 0.78 -18.07
CA LEU A 226 -0.06 0.85 -19.29
C LEU A 226 0.40 -0.17 -20.33
N LYS A 227 1.71 -0.35 -20.50
CA LYS A 227 2.31 -1.38 -21.38
C LYS A 227 1.90 -2.79 -20.94
N LYS A 228 1.78 -3.04 -19.63
CA LYS A 228 1.35 -4.34 -19.07
C LYS A 228 -0.17 -4.53 -19.07
N PHE A 229 -0.94 -3.45 -18.99
CA PHE A 229 -2.40 -3.47 -18.95
C PHE A 229 -3.00 -2.44 -19.93
N PRO A 230 -3.01 -2.70 -21.25
CA PRO A 230 -3.36 -1.70 -22.28
C PRO A 230 -4.77 -1.12 -22.19
N SER A 231 -5.69 -1.79 -21.48
CA SER A 231 -7.07 -1.33 -21.24
C SER A 231 -7.20 -0.37 -20.03
N SER A 232 -6.12 -0.05 -19.33
CA SER A 232 -6.17 0.77 -18.10
C SER A 232 -6.23 2.27 -18.39
N ASN A 233 -7.04 3.00 -17.62
CA ASN A 233 -7.09 4.46 -17.73
C ASN A 233 -5.98 5.11 -16.87
N ILE A 234 -5.15 5.96 -17.48
CA ILE A 234 -4.10 6.74 -16.79
C ILE A 234 -4.64 7.55 -15.58
N ASN A 235 -5.91 7.97 -15.61
CA ASN A 235 -6.53 8.68 -14.49
C ASN A 235 -6.79 7.77 -13.28
N GLU A 236 -7.11 6.49 -13.48
CA GLU A 236 -7.20 5.51 -12.40
C GLU A 236 -5.83 5.25 -11.77
N LEU A 237 -4.77 5.17 -12.59
CA LEU A 237 -3.40 5.02 -12.11
C LEU A 237 -2.97 6.23 -11.26
N ARG A 238 -3.29 7.45 -11.71
CA ARG A 238 -3.10 8.70 -10.94
C ARG A 238 -3.90 8.72 -9.64
N VAL A 239 -5.13 8.19 -9.62
CA VAL A 239 -5.95 8.06 -8.40
C VAL A 239 -5.35 7.03 -7.43
N ALA A 240 -4.89 5.87 -7.93
CA ALA A 240 -4.21 4.86 -7.12
C ALA A 240 -2.93 5.42 -6.48
N ALA A 241 -2.09 6.10 -7.26
CA ALA A 241 -0.89 6.79 -6.78
C ALA A 241 -1.22 7.85 -5.71
N ARG A 242 -2.19 8.73 -5.97
CA ARG A 242 -2.62 9.74 -4.99
C ARG A 242 -3.15 9.10 -3.70
N ASN A 243 -3.84 7.98 -3.78
CA ASN A 243 -4.35 7.24 -2.62
C ASN A 243 -3.23 6.57 -1.81
N LYS A 244 -2.18 6.02 -2.45
CA LYS A 244 -0.95 5.55 -1.76
C LYS A 244 -0.31 6.67 -0.94
N LEU A 245 -0.07 7.85 -1.56
CA LEU A 245 0.54 9.01 -0.90
C LEU A 245 -0.32 9.56 0.24
N ASN A 246 -1.63 9.69 0.02
CA ASN A 246 -2.58 10.10 1.05
C ASN A 246 -2.63 9.13 2.24
N ASN A 247 -2.33 7.85 2.04
CA ASN A 247 -2.30 6.87 3.13
C ASN A 247 -0.94 6.85 3.85
N ALA A 248 0.19 6.96 3.13
CA ALA A 248 1.50 7.16 3.76
C ALA A 248 1.53 8.42 4.63
N SER A 249 0.95 9.53 4.15
CA SER A 249 0.78 10.79 4.90
C SER A 249 -0.03 10.62 6.20
N LYS A 250 -0.98 9.67 6.26
CA LYS A 250 -1.79 9.38 7.46
C LYS A 250 -1.09 8.44 8.45
N LEU A 251 -0.14 7.63 7.98
CA LEU A 251 0.68 6.75 8.82
C LEU A 251 1.82 7.52 9.45
N PHE A 252 2.48 8.41 8.69
CA PHE A 252 3.57 9.25 9.20
C PHE A 252 3.09 10.24 10.29
N LYS A 253 1.85 10.72 10.21
CA LYS A 253 1.21 11.54 11.28
C LYS A 253 0.67 10.72 12.48
N LYS A 254 1.12 9.48 12.66
CA LYS A 254 0.67 8.55 13.72
C LYS A 254 1.78 7.78 14.43
N GLY A 255 3.03 7.90 13.94
CA GLY A 255 4.23 7.62 14.74
C GLY A 255 4.62 8.88 15.50
#